data_AF-A0A6A8KBP9-F1
#
_entry.id   AF-A0A6A8KBP9-F1
#
_cell.length_a   1.000
_cell.length_b   1.000
_cell.length_c   1.000
_cell.angle_alpha   90.00
_cell.angle_beta   90.00
_cell.angle_gamma   90.00
#
_symmetry.space_group_name_H-M   'P 1'
#
loop_
_entity.id
_entity.type
_entity.pdbx_description
1 polymer ?
#
loop_
_entity_poly.entity_id
_entity_poly.type
_entity_poly.pdbx_seq_one_letter_code
_entity_poly.pdbx_strand_id
1 'polypeptide(L)'
;MERGYADCPDMTRLTKKLAKLYGADLTVDARPMGCNHNLCVSVTGIKDAFALEGEALTAEYTKIALGAAFHPYFVDGCFDPQAVSIEKQMLKKGLEDEINDKRIYCLHQANREFFGDSPAGVRQEGYLEEVDGLTPAMLTAAYQQMLRTANIELLVLGCDAAQTAAIRDALLAELACIDRAPLPLVENMAMPTIAPVHKTENYDMVQAKLCMLFTLGQPMQPQQLAAVRLAMALYGGSVTSRLFLNVRERDHLCYYCSSSFQSFTGSMAVNSGVEHADAARAEQAILKELADLCTGPITDEEFEDCRRGLLSGMNGVEDSLGGIESWYYIEVLRAGANSAAPIQSPEQARNALRAVTKDEVRDILRRLTLSVSYLLTKEDAAHAAE
;
A
#
# COMPACT_ATOMS: atom_id res chain seq x y z
N MET A 1 13.91 -14.78 -3.87
CA MET A 1 12.73 -15.56 -4.32
C MET A 1 12.42 -15.24 -5.78
N GLU A 2 12.34 -13.96 -6.17
CA GLU A 2 12.14 -13.58 -7.59
C GLU A 2 13.27 -14.00 -8.53
N ARG A 3 14.52 -14.02 -8.03
CA ARG A 3 15.70 -14.37 -8.85
C ARG A 3 15.73 -15.81 -9.37
N GLY A 4 14.94 -16.71 -8.78
CA GLY A 4 15.00 -18.13 -9.05
C GLY A 4 14.54 -19.00 -7.89
N TYR A 5 14.24 -20.25 -8.22
CA TYR A 5 13.77 -21.29 -7.32
C TYR A 5 14.47 -22.62 -7.65
N ALA A 6 14.25 -23.69 -6.87
CA ALA A 6 15.03 -24.93 -6.96
C ALA A 6 15.13 -25.52 -8.38
N ASP A 7 14.02 -25.57 -9.14
CA ASP A 7 14.04 -26.10 -10.52
C ASP A 7 14.54 -25.08 -11.55
N CYS A 8 14.62 -23.80 -11.17
CA CYS A 8 15.01 -22.70 -12.04
C CYS A 8 15.91 -21.71 -11.28
N PRO A 9 17.19 -22.06 -11.05
CA PRO A 9 18.03 -21.48 -10.00
C PRO A 9 18.52 -20.06 -10.28
N ASP A 10 18.41 -19.60 -11.53
CA ASP A 10 18.91 -18.29 -11.96
C ASP A 10 17.91 -17.56 -12.84
N MET A 11 18.00 -16.22 -12.84
CA MET A 11 17.11 -15.36 -13.61
C MET A 11 17.14 -15.67 -15.10
N THR A 12 18.29 -16.07 -15.66
CA THR A 12 18.37 -16.34 -17.10
C THR A 12 17.53 -17.55 -17.47
N ARG A 13 17.57 -18.61 -16.67
CA ARG A 13 16.73 -19.80 -16.87
C ARG A 13 15.26 -19.49 -16.61
N LEU A 14 14.96 -18.72 -15.56
CA LEU A 14 13.60 -18.35 -15.20
C LEU A 14 12.96 -17.50 -16.31
N THR A 15 13.62 -16.45 -16.78
CA THR A 15 13.16 -15.63 -17.90
C THR A 15 13.00 -16.46 -19.18
N LYS A 16 13.91 -17.40 -19.47
CA LYS A 16 13.74 -18.32 -20.61
C LYS A 16 12.53 -19.23 -20.45
N LYS A 17 12.26 -19.73 -19.25
CA LYS A 17 11.08 -20.56 -18.97
C LYS A 17 9.79 -19.75 -19.16
N LEU A 18 9.73 -18.56 -18.57
CA LEU A 18 8.61 -17.63 -18.70
C LEU A 18 8.37 -17.21 -20.17
N ALA A 19 9.43 -16.92 -20.93
CA ALA A 19 9.34 -16.61 -22.35
C ALA A 19 8.78 -17.77 -23.18
N LYS A 20 9.15 -19.02 -22.85
CA LYS A 20 8.56 -20.21 -23.50
C LYS A 20 7.07 -20.38 -23.18
N LEU A 21 6.63 -19.90 -22.01
CA LEU A 21 5.23 -19.91 -21.60
C LEU A 21 4.50 -18.64 -22.07
N TYR A 22 4.76 -18.24 -23.31
CA TYR A 22 4.11 -17.11 -24.00
C TYR A 22 4.34 -15.76 -23.31
N GLY A 23 5.50 -15.58 -22.66
CA GLY A 23 5.81 -14.35 -21.94
C GLY A 23 5.02 -14.23 -20.64
N ALA A 24 4.80 -15.35 -19.95
CA ALA A 24 4.25 -15.33 -18.60
C ALA A 24 5.10 -14.46 -17.67
N ASP A 25 4.46 -13.89 -16.66
CA ASP A 25 5.08 -12.97 -15.72
C ASP A 25 5.02 -13.57 -14.31
N LEU A 26 6.15 -13.61 -13.61
CA LEU A 26 6.24 -14.01 -12.20
C LEU A 26 6.71 -12.78 -11.42
N THR A 27 5.94 -12.42 -10.40
CA THR A 27 6.29 -11.33 -9.48
C THR A 27 6.37 -11.87 -8.05
N VAL A 28 7.35 -11.35 -7.30
CA VAL A 28 7.42 -11.56 -5.85
C VAL A 28 7.54 -10.21 -5.16
N ASP A 29 6.45 -9.73 -4.58
CA ASP A 29 6.40 -8.43 -3.94
C ASP A 29 6.04 -8.52 -2.45
N ALA A 30 6.61 -7.62 -1.66
CA ALA A 30 6.23 -7.42 -0.28
C ALA A 30 5.45 -6.11 -0.14
N ARG A 31 4.42 -6.07 0.71
CA ARG A 31 3.68 -4.85 1.02
C ARG A 31 3.26 -4.81 2.49
N PRO A 32 3.43 -3.68 3.21
CA PRO A 32 2.84 -3.48 4.51
C PRO A 32 1.33 -3.27 4.36
N MET A 33 0.58 -3.86 5.28
CA MET A 33 -0.86 -3.70 5.39
C MET A 33 -1.22 -3.40 6.84
N GLY A 34 -1.18 -2.12 7.19
CA GLY A 34 -1.18 -1.70 8.59
C GLY A 34 0.06 -2.23 9.29
N CYS A 35 -0.14 -3.07 10.30
CA CYS A 35 0.95 -3.71 11.04
C CYS A 35 1.32 -5.10 10.51
N ASN A 36 0.61 -5.60 9.50
CA ASN A 36 0.91 -6.88 8.87
C ASN A 36 1.90 -6.66 7.71
N HIS A 37 2.76 -7.65 7.44
CA HIS A 37 3.62 -7.67 6.27
C HIS A 37 3.21 -8.84 5.39
N ASN A 38 2.89 -8.54 4.13
CA ASN A 38 2.43 -9.54 3.18
C ASN A 38 3.54 -9.77 2.16
N LEU A 39 3.84 -11.05 1.89
CA LEU A 39 4.63 -11.48 0.74
C LEU A 39 3.69 -12.12 -0.28
N CYS A 40 3.65 -11.56 -1.48
CA CYS A 40 2.87 -12.07 -2.59
C CYS A 40 3.80 -12.78 -3.58
N VAL A 41 3.36 -13.92 -4.08
CA VAL A 41 3.97 -14.59 -5.24
C VAL A 41 2.86 -14.76 -6.26
N SER A 42 2.95 -14.05 -7.39
CA SER A 42 1.92 -14.05 -8.42
C SER A 42 2.51 -14.49 -9.75
N VAL A 43 1.75 -15.31 -10.49
CA VAL A 43 2.09 -15.71 -11.85
C VAL A 43 0.90 -15.44 -12.76
N THR A 44 1.16 -14.76 -13.88
CA THR A 44 0.13 -14.41 -14.86
C THR A 44 0.55 -14.85 -16.26
N GLY A 45 -0.40 -15.34 -17.05
CA GLY A 45 -0.16 -15.78 -18.42
C GLY A 45 -1.45 -16.02 -19.19
N ILE A 46 -1.32 -16.51 -20.42
CA ILE A 46 -2.48 -16.86 -21.25
C ILE A 46 -3.12 -18.17 -20.77
N LYS A 47 -4.41 -18.36 -21.05
CA LYS A 47 -5.09 -19.62 -20.74
C LYS A 47 -4.58 -20.76 -21.61
N ASP A 48 -4.66 -22.00 -21.10
CA ASP A 48 -4.38 -23.26 -21.82
C ASP A 48 -5.05 -23.30 -23.21
N ALA A 49 -6.28 -22.77 -23.33
CA ALA A 49 -7.03 -22.71 -24.60
C ALA A 49 -6.35 -21.89 -25.71
N PHE A 50 -5.37 -21.05 -25.37
CA PHE A 50 -4.59 -20.24 -26.29
C PHE A 50 -3.16 -20.75 -26.48
N ALA A 51 -2.80 -21.88 -25.86
CA ALA A 51 -1.51 -22.53 -26.04
C ALA A 51 -1.43 -23.14 -27.46
N LEU A 52 -0.33 -22.89 -28.18
CA LEU A 52 -0.19 -23.28 -29.58
C LEU A 52 -0.03 -24.79 -29.77
N GLU A 53 0.57 -25.48 -28.80
CA GLU A 53 0.84 -26.92 -28.85
C GLU A 53 -0.07 -27.71 -27.89
N GLY A 54 -1.07 -27.05 -27.29
CA GLY A 54 -2.00 -27.66 -26.33
C GLY A 54 -1.37 -27.92 -24.96
N GLU A 55 -0.36 -27.15 -24.59
CA GLU A 55 0.32 -27.27 -23.30
C GLU A 55 -0.62 -26.97 -22.13
N ALA A 56 -0.43 -27.69 -21.01
CA ALA A 56 -1.14 -27.43 -19.76
C ALA A 56 -0.50 -26.23 -19.01
N LEU A 57 -0.66 -25.02 -19.54
CA LEU A 57 -0.02 -23.80 -19.05
C LEU A 57 -0.34 -23.53 -17.57
N THR A 58 -1.59 -23.71 -17.17
CA THR A 58 -2.03 -23.52 -15.78
C THR A 58 -1.25 -24.40 -14.80
N ALA A 59 -0.95 -25.65 -15.18
CA ALA A 59 -0.13 -26.55 -14.37
C ALA A 59 1.33 -26.08 -14.29
N GLU A 60 1.89 -25.55 -15.38
CA GLU A 60 3.25 -24.97 -15.38
C GLU A 60 3.34 -23.70 -14.55
N TYR A 61 2.34 -22.82 -14.62
CA TYR A 61 2.23 -21.63 -13.76
C TYR A 61 2.17 -22.01 -12.29
N THR A 62 1.34 -23.00 -11.94
CA THR A 62 1.24 -23.52 -10.57
C THR A 62 2.60 -24.00 -10.05
N LYS A 63 3.35 -24.77 -10.85
CA LYS A 63 4.69 -25.23 -10.48
C LYS A 63 5.67 -24.08 -10.27
N ILE A 64 5.59 -23.03 -11.10
CA ILE A 64 6.47 -21.86 -10.96
C ILE A 64 6.14 -21.08 -9.68
N ALA A 65 4.86 -20.77 -9.44
CA ALA A 65 4.44 -20.02 -8.26
C ALA A 65 4.74 -20.77 -6.96
N LEU A 66 4.35 -22.05 -6.87
CA LEU A 66 4.65 -22.87 -5.69
C LEU A 66 6.15 -23.13 -5.53
N GLY A 67 6.87 -23.34 -6.64
CA GLY A 67 8.33 -23.44 -6.64
C GLY A 67 8.99 -22.18 -6.05
N ALA A 68 8.61 -21.00 -6.52
CA ALA A 68 9.13 -19.74 -6.02
C ALA A 68 8.77 -19.48 -4.54
N ALA A 69 7.56 -19.87 -4.11
CA ALA A 69 7.08 -19.66 -2.75
C ALA A 69 7.66 -20.64 -1.72
N PHE A 70 7.73 -21.94 -2.05
CA PHE A 70 8.04 -23.04 -1.12
C PHE A 70 9.41 -23.66 -1.34
N HIS A 71 9.98 -23.51 -2.54
CA HIS A 71 11.26 -24.13 -2.91
C HIS A 71 12.25 -23.09 -3.48
N PRO A 72 12.58 -22.01 -2.73
CA PRO A 72 13.56 -21.04 -3.18
C PRO A 72 14.91 -21.71 -3.44
N TYR A 73 15.71 -21.10 -4.32
CA TYR A 73 17.03 -21.61 -4.62
C TYR A 73 17.97 -21.43 -3.41
N PHE A 74 18.45 -22.55 -2.86
CA PHE A 74 19.37 -22.58 -1.73
C PHE A 74 20.73 -23.18 -2.13
N VAL A 75 21.79 -22.63 -1.55
CA VAL A 75 23.16 -23.13 -1.58
C VAL A 75 23.53 -23.48 -0.14
N ASP A 76 23.92 -24.74 0.10
CA ASP A 76 24.26 -25.26 1.43
C ASP A 76 23.20 -24.98 2.50
N GLY A 77 21.92 -25.05 2.12
CA GLY A 77 20.78 -24.89 3.02
C GLY A 77 20.39 -23.45 3.36
N CYS A 78 21.00 -22.45 2.71
CA CYS A 78 20.63 -21.04 2.86
C CYS A 78 20.45 -20.35 1.50
N PHE A 79 19.90 -19.13 1.48
CA PHE A 79 19.83 -18.35 0.24
C PHE A 79 21.23 -18.17 -0.38
N ASP A 80 21.32 -18.22 -1.72
CA ASP A 80 22.59 -18.05 -2.43
C ASP A 80 23.32 -16.77 -1.96
N PRO A 81 24.53 -16.88 -1.36
CA PRO A 81 25.29 -15.72 -0.89
C PRO A 81 25.57 -14.69 -1.97
N GLN A 82 25.75 -15.10 -3.23
CA GLN A 82 25.96 -14.17 -4.32
C GLN A 82 24.69 -13.37 -4.62
N ALA A 83 23.54 -14.04 -4.71
CA ALA A 83 22.25 -13.38 -4.84
C ALA A 83 21.98 -12.41 -3.70
N VAL A 84 22.20 -12.82 -2.44
CA VAL A 84 22.00 -11.96 -1.26
C VAL A 84 22.90 -10.72 -1.32
N SER A 85 24.16 -10.86 -1.74
CA SER A 85 25.06 -9.71 -1.89
C SER A 85 24.58 -8.71 -2.94
N ILE A 86 24.05 -9.18 -4.06
CA ILE A 86 23.51 -8.32 -5.12
C ILE A 86 22.27 -7.57 -4.62
N GLU A 87 21.31 -8.28 -4.01
CA GLU A 87 20.09 -7.66 -3.50
C GLU A 87 20.37 -6.67 -2.37
N LYS A 88 21.35 -6.95 -1.49
CA LYS A 88 21.82 -5.99 -0.48
C LYS A 88 22.32 -4.69 -1.11
N GLN A 89 23.09 -4.77 -2.19
CA GLN A 89 23.58 -3.58 -2.89
C GLN A 89 22.44 -2.79 -3.53
N MET A 90 21.45 -3.48 -4.11
CA MET A 90 20.27 -2.83 -4.69
C MET A 90 19.41 -2.15 -3.62
N LEU A 91 19.17 -2.81 -2.49
CA LEU A 91 18.46 -2.24 -1.34
C LEU A 91 19.19 -1.03 -0.76
N LYS A 92 20.50 -1.14 -0.55
CA LYS A 92 21.35 -0.05 -0.04
C LYS A 92 21.25 1.18 -0.92
N LYS A 93 21.40 0.98 -2.24
CA LYS A 93 21.27 2.06 -3.22
C LYS A 93 19.87 2.68 -3.19
N GLY A 94 18.81 1.88 -3.12
CA GLY A 94 17.43 2.39 -3.04
C GLY A 94 17.19 3.26 -1.80
N LEU A 95 17.70 2.84 -0.64
CA LEU A 95 17.63 3.60 0.61
C LEU A 95 18.46 4.88 0.57
N GLU A 96 19.64 4.86 -0.05
CA GLU A 96 20.50 6.04 -0.24
C GLU A 96 19.87 7.05 -1.22
N ASP A 97 19.25 6.56 -2.30
CA ASP A 97 18.67 7.38 -3.36
C ASP A 97 17.35 8.06 -2.95
N GLU A 98 16.68 7.60 -1.88
CA GLU A 98 15.41 8.14 -1.40
C GLU A 98 15.44 9.66 -1.16
N ILE A 99 16.55 10.17 -0.60
CA ILE A 99 16.72 11.59 -0.30
C ILE A 99 16.64 12.49 -1.55
N ASN A 100 16.84 11.91 -2.73
CA ASN A 100 16.73 12.61 -4.01
C ASN A 100 15.27 12.83 -4.43
N ASP A 101 14.34 11.96 -4.00
CA ASP A 101 12.90 12.22 -4.10
C ASP A 101 12.40 12.91 -2.83
N LYS A 102 12.51 14.25 -2.81
CA LYS A 102 12.07 15.07 -1.68
C LYS A 102 10.60 14.88 -1.30
N ARG A 103 9.74 14.41 -2.21
CA ARG A 103 8.34 14.15 -1.90
C ARG A 103 8.19 12.87 -1.09
N ILE A 104 8.78 11.78 -1.57
CA ILE A 104 8.75 10.49 -0.86
C ILE A 104 9.48 10.62 0.48
N TYR A 105 10.64 11.27 0.50
CA TYR A 105 11.39 11.53 1.72
C TYR A 105 10.55 12.31 2.75
N CYS A 106 9.87 13.40 2.37
CA CYS A 106 8.99 14.16 3.27
C CYS A 106 7.90 13.28 3.89
N LEU A 107 7.24 12.45 3.08
CA LEU A 107 6.21 11.52 3.54
C LEU A 107 6.78 10.50 4.53
N HIS A 108 7.96 9.95 4.28
CA HIS A 108 8.60 8.97 5.16
C HIS A 108 9.02 9.58 6.49
N GLN A 109 9.58 10.79 6.48
CA GLN A 109 9.90 11.50 7.71
C GLN A 109 8.65 11.86 8.52
N ALA A 110 7.58 12.30 7.85
CA ALA A 110 6.28 12.53 8.49
C ALA A 110 5.73 11.24 9.12
N ASN A 111 5.77 10.12 8.38
CA ASN A 111 5.33 8.82 8.88
C ASN A 111 6.17 8.36 10.09
N ARG A 112 7.48 8.60 10.07
CA ARG A 112 8.36 8.28 11.20
C ARG A 112 7.96 9.04 12.47
N GLU A 113 7.70 10.35 12.35
CA GLU A 113 7.24 11.17 13.46
C GLU A 113 5.83 10.79 13.92
N PHE A 114 4.96 10.37 12.99
CA PHE A 114 3.56 10.02 13.28
C PHE A 114 3.42 8.64 13.93
N PHE A 115 4.08 7.63 13.39
CA PHE A 115 3.99 6.25 13.89
C PHE A 115 5.01 5.95 15.00
N GLY A 116 6.11 6.70 15.09
CA GLY A 116 7.15 6.49 16.10
C GLY A 116 7.59 5.04 16.21
N ASP A 117 7.70 4.54 17.45
CA ASP A 117 8.07 3.16 17.75
C ASP A 117 6.91 2.15 17.63
N SER A 118 5.76 2.54 17.06
CA SER A 118 4.65 1.62 16.85
C SER A 118 4.96 0.59 15.76
N PRO A 119 4.25 -0.55 15.72
CA PRO A 119 4.47 -1.55 14.67
C PRO A 119 4.26 -1.03 13.23
N ALA A 120 3.39 -0.04 13.04
CA ALA A 120 3.20 0.62 11.73
C ALA A 120 4.32 1.62 11.37
N GLY A 121 5.23 1.93 12.30
CA GLY A 121 6.43 2.75 12.07
C GLY A 121 7.60 1.98 11.46
N VAL A 122 7.52 0.64 11.42
CA VAL A 122 8.53 -0.21 10.80
C VAL A 122 8.47 -0.04 9.28
N ARG A 123 9.59 0.34 8.68
CA ARG A 123 9.70 0.52 7.23
C ARG A 123 9.71 -0.82 6.50
N GLN A 124 9.02 -0.87 5.36
CA GLN A 124 9.05 -2.03 4.48
C GLN A 124 10.48 -2.34 4.01
N GLU A 125 11.25 -1.32 3.63
CA GLU A 125 12.61 -1.47 3.13
C GLU A 125 13.65 -1.62 4.27
N GLY A 126 13.23 -1.55 5.52
CA GLY A 126 14.11 -1.50 6.68
C GLY A 126 14.93 -0.20 6.75
N TYR A 127 16.12 -0.29 7.35
CA TYR A 127 16.99 0.87 7.61
C TYR A 127 18.38 0.65 7.02
N LEU A 128 18.99 1.74 6.51
CA LEU A 128 20.25 1.71 5.78
C LEU A 128 21.39 1.11 6.62
N GLU A 129 21.41 1.45 7.91
CA GLU A 129 22.36 0.98 8.91
C GLU A 129 22.28 -0.54 9.18
N GLU A 130 21.17 -1.20 8.86
CA GLU A 130 20.95 -2.63 9.10
C GLU A 130 21.38 -3.49 7.90
N VAL A 131 21.40 -2.91 6.69
CA VAL A 131 21.61 -3.65 5.43
C VAL A 131 22.92 -4.43 5.46
N ASP A 132 24.01 -3.81 5.92
CA ASP A 132 25.33 -4.43 5.95
C ASP A 132 25.37 -5.66 6.88
N GLY A 133 24.52 -5.72 7.91
CA GLY A 133 24.38 -6.83 8.85
C GLY A 133 23.59 -8.04 8.34
N LEU A 134 22.80 -7.89 7.27
CA LEU A 134 21.99 -8.99 6.72
C LEU A 134 22.85 -10.15 6.21
N THR A 135 22.50 -11.38 6.61
CA THR A 135 23.21 -12.61 6.19
C THR A 135 22.25 -13.60 5.51
N PRO A 136 22.75 -14.49 4.63
CA PRO A 136 21.93 -15.55 4.05
C PRO A 136 21.20 -16.41 5.08
N ALA A 137 21.86 -16.74 6.20
CA ALA A 137 21.26 -17.52 7.28
C ALA A 137 20.11 -16.78 7.98
N MET A 138 20.24 -15.47 8.23
CA MET A 138 19.16 -14.65 8.80
C MET A 138 17.94 -14.60 7.88
N LEU A 139 18.15 -14.40 6.58
CA LEU A 139 17.07 -14.38 5.60
C LEU A 139 16.37 -15.73 5.49
N THR A 140 17.13 -16.83 5.50
CA THR A 140 16.56 -18.19 5.48
C THR A 140 15.76 -18.48 6.76
N ALA A 141 16.26 -18.08 7.93
CA ALA A 141 15.52 -18.23 9.18
C ALA A 141 14.23 -17.41 9.19
N ALA A 142 14.27 -16.15 8.71
CA ALA A 142 13.09 -15.30 8.58
C ALA A 142 12.05 -15.89 7.61
N TYR A 143 12.51 -16.40 6.46
CA TYR A 143 11.67 -17.10 5.49
C TYR A 143 10.97 -18.34 6.08
N GLN A 144 11.72 -19.20 6.77
CA GLN A 144 11.17 -20.39 7.42
C GLN A 144 10.17 -20.03 8.51
N GLN A 145 10.48 -19.03 9.31
CA GLN A 145 9.57 -18.54 10.36
C GLN A 145 8.28 -17.97 9.74
N MET A 146 8.39 -17.16 8.69
CA MET A 146 7.24 -16.62 7.96
C MET A 146 6.38 -17.75 7.38
N LEU A 147 6.97 -18.74 6.70
CA LEU A 147 6.22 -19.89 6.20
C LEU A 147 5.55 -20.71 7.29
N ARG A 148 6.09 -20.74 8.50
CA ARG A 148 5.46 -21.42 9.64
C ARG A 148 4.25 -20.66 10.16
N THR A 149 4.34 -19.33 10.26
CA THR A 149 3.37 -18.51 11.00
C THR A 149 2.43 -17.67 10.15
N ALA A 150 2.67 -17.52 8.85
CA ALA A 150 1.86 -16.68 7.99
C ALA A 150 0.44 -17.24 7.81
N ASN A 151 -0.56 -16.39 7.65
CA ASN A 151 -1.81 -16.78 7.00
C ASN A 151 -1.56 -16.82 5.49
N ILE A 152 -2.01 -17.89 4.81
CA ILE A 152 -1.76 -18.08 3.38
C ILE A 152 -3.11 -18.08 2.66
N GLU A 153 -3.24 -17.14 1.74
CA GLU A 153 -4.42 -16.95 0.90
C GLU A 153 -4.08 -17.30 -0.55
N LEU A 154 -4.98 -18.01 -1.21
CA LEU A 154 -4.83 -18.40 -2.61
C LEU A 154 -5.91 -17.69 -3.45
N LEU A 155 -5.47 -16.77 -4.32
CA LEU A 155 -6.34 -16.13 -5.29
C LEU A 155 -6.10 -16.76 -6.66
N VAL A 156 -7.14 -17.40 -7.21
CA VAL A 156 -7.11 -18.00 -8.55
C VAL A 156 -8.10 -17.26 -9.43
N LEU A 157 -7.61 -16.67 -10.52
CA LEU A 157 -8.44 -15.97 -11.49
C LEU A 157 -8.31 -16.60 -12.87
N GLY A 158 -9.41 -16.60 -13.63
CA GLY A 158 -9.41 -17.07 -15.02
C GLY A 158 -9.34 -18.58 -15.23
N CYS A 159 -9.25 -19.39 -14.17
CA CYS A 159 -9.26 -20.85 -14.23
C CYS A 159 -10.68 -21.44 -14.10
N ASP A 160 -10.89 -22.64 -14.63
CA ASP A 160 -12.12 -23.40 -14.37
C ASP A 160 -12.09 -24.10 -13.00
N ALA A 161 -13.18 -24.79 -12.64
CA ALA A 161 -13.31 -25.45 -11.35
C ALA A 161 -12.31 -26.61 -11.16
N ALA A 162 -11.98 -27.35 -12.23
CA ALA A 162 -11.05 -28.47 -12.16
C ALA A 162 -9.60 -27.97 -12.01
N GLN A 163 -9.22 -26.96 -12.78
CA GLN A 163 -7.94 -26.27 -12.66
C GLN A 163 -7.77 -25.66 -11.27
N THR A 164 -8.79 -24.95 -10.78
CA THR A 164 -8.77 -24.35 -9.43
C THR A 164 -8.61 -25.40 -8.33
N ALA A 165 -9.30 -26.53 -8.45
CA ALA A 165 -9.14 -27.64 -7.50
C ALA A 165 -7.72 -28.22 -7.55
N ALA A 166 -7.14 -28.40 -8.73
CA ALA A 166 -5.76 -28.88 -8.87
C ALA A 166 -4.72 -27.93 -8.26
N ILE A 167 -4.88 -26.61 -8.46
CA ILE A 167 -4.02 -25.58 -7.85
C ILE A 167 -4.12 -25.63 -6.32
N ARG A 168 -5.35 -25.69 -5.80
CA ARG A 168 -5.59 -25.80 -4.36
C ARG A 168 -4.94 -27.07 -3.78
N ASP A 169 -5.12 -28.21 -4.43
CA ASP A 169 -4.59 -29.48 -3.95
C ASP A 169 -3.05 -29.49 -3.98
N ALA A 170 -2.44 -28.86 -4.99
CA ALA A 170 -0.99 -28.66 -5.05
C ALA A 170 -0.49 -27.77 -3.89
N LEU A 171 -1.17 -26.66 -3.60
CA LEU A 171 -0.85 -25.82 -2.44
C LEU A 171 -0.98 -26.61 -1.12
N LEU A 172 -2.06 -27.37 -0.95
CA LEU A 172 -2.27 -28.17 0.26
C LEU A 172 -1.18 -29.23 0.45
N ALA A 173 -0.66 -29.81 -0.64
CA ALA A 173 0.46 -30.74 -0.60
C ALA A 173 1.76 -30.08 -0.11
N GLU A 174 2.05 -28.84 -0.54
CA GLU A 174 3.18 -28.06 -0.02
C GLU A 174 3.02 -27.75 1.46
N LEU A 175 1.83 -27.30 1.87
CA LEU A 175 1.54 -26.95 3.26
C LEU A 175 1.60 -28.16 4.21
N ALA A 176 1.25 -29.35 3.73
CA ALA A 176 1.35 -30.59 4.52
C ALA A 176 2.79 -30.96 4.89
N CYS A 177 3.78 -30.42 4.16
CA CYS A 177 5.21 -30.65 4.43
C CYS A 177 5.78 -29.67 5.47
N ILE A 178 4.98 -28.72 5.97
CA ILE A 178 5.42 -27.65 6.87
C ILE A 178 4.71 -27.81 8.21
N ASP A 179 5.46 -27.71 9.32
CA ASP A 179 4.89 -27.62 10.68
C ASP A 179 4.26 -26.23 10.88
N ARG A 180 3.05 -26.05 10.36
CA ARG A 180 2.32 -24.77 10.34
C ARG A 180 1.76 -24.43 11.72
N ALA A 181 2.00 -23.20 12.15
CA ALA A 181 1.43 -22.60 13.35
C ALA A 181 1.01 -21.14 13.06
N PRO A 182 -0.07 -20.92 12.27
CA PRO A 182 -0.48 -19.58 11.87
C PRO A 182 -0.76 -18.67 13.07
N LEU A 183 -0.23 -17.45 13.04
CA LEU A 183 -0.51 -16.41 14.02
C LEU A 183 -1.74 -15.60 13.58
N PRO A 184 -2.52 -15.04 14.53
CA PRO A 184 -3.60 -14.13 14.17
C PRO A 184 -3.04 -12.90 13.45
N LEU A 185 -3.77 -12.42 12.43
CA LEU A 185 -3.46 -11.14 11.80
C LEU A 185 -3.64 -10.00 12.79
N VAL A 186 -2.79 -8.98 12.70
CA VAL A 186 -2.92 -7.78 13.52
C VAL A 186 -4.15 -7.00 13.04
N GLU A 187 -5.02 -6.65 13.97
CA GLU A 187 -6.23 -5.87 13.69
C GLU A 187 -5.90 -4.43 13.28
N ASN A 188 -6.91 -3.68 12.83
CA ASN A 188 -6.74 -2.27 12.54
C ASN A 188 -6.24 -1.52 13.78
N MET A 189 -5.27 -0.63 13.59
CA MET A 189 -4.78 0.26 14.64
C MET A 189 -5.19 1.70 14.38
N ALA A 190 -4.96 2.57 15.36
CA ALA A 190 -4.90 4.01 15.17
C ALA A 190 -3.91 4.62 16.16
N MET A 191 -3.21 5.67 15.73
CA MET A 191 -2.41 6.48 16.64
C MET A 191 -3.33 7.30 17.56
N PRO A 192 -2.99 7.49 18.84
CA PRO A 192 -3.81 8.29 19.75
C PRO A 192 -3.87 9.75 19.29
N THR A 193 -4.94 10.45 19.63
CA THR A 193 -5.01 11.91 19.45
C THR A 193 -4.05 12.59 20.41
N ILE A 194 -3.12 13.35 19.87
CA ILE A 194 -2.12 14.14 20.61
C ILE A 194 -2.16 15.61 20.15
N ALA A 195 -1.43 16.48 20.84
CA ALA A 195 -1.17 17.82 20.32
C ALA A 195 -0.35 17.72 19.02
N PRO A 196 -0.68 18.50 17.97
CA PRO A 196 0.06 18.48 16.72
C PRO A 196 1.55 18.75 16.92
N VAL A 197 2.39 17.97 16.25
CA VAL A 197 3.84 18.17 16.19
C VAL A 197 4.19 18.83 14.86
N HIS A 198 4.88 19.96 14.90
CA HIS A 198 5.41 20.66 13.72
C HIS A 198 6.90 20.40 13.59
N LYS A 199 7.33 19.93 12.41
CA LYS A 199 8.73 19.65 12.10
C LYS A 199 9.14 20.36 10.83
N THR A 200 10.37 20.85 10.80
CA THR A 200 10.95 21.48 9.62
C THR A 200 12.37 20.99 9.42
N GLU A 201 12.68 20.54 8.21
CA GLU A 201 14.05 20.27 7.77
C GLU A 201 14.41 21.13 6.57
N ASN A 202 15.68 21.52 6.51
CA ASN A 202 16.19 22.43 5.49
C ASN A 202 17.03 21.66 4.45
N TYR A 203 16.66 21.80 3.17
CA TYR A 203 17.40 21.28 2.04
C TYR A 203 17.49 22.32 0.93
N ASP A 204 18.57 22.27 0.15
CA ASP A 204 18.60 22.99 -1.13
C ASP A 204 17.62 22.31 -2.09
N MET A 205 16.52 22.99 -2.38
CA MET A 205 15.42 22.49 -3.19
C MET A 205 14.66 23.64 -3.82
N VAL A 206 14.05 23.39 -4.98
CA VAL A 206 13.30 24.39 -5.75
C VAL A 206 11.93 24.69 -5.13
N GLN A 207 11.33 23.69 -4.49
CA GLN A 207 9.95 23.74 -4.03
C GLN A 207 9.86 23.04 -2.67
N ALA A 208 9.25 23.71 -1.68
CA ALA A 208 8.97 23.12 -0.39
C ALA A 208 7.95 21.96 -0.49
N LYS A 209 8.09 20.98 0.40
CA LYS A 209 7.17 19.84 0.52
C LYS A 209 6.54 19.87 1.90
N LEU A 210 5.21 19.89 1.95
CA LEU A 210 4.44 19.86 3.18
C LEU A 210 3.66 18.54 3.21
N CYS A 211 3.87 17.76 4.26
CA CYS A 211 3.14 16.52 4.54
C CYS A 211 2.44 16.66 5.89
N MET A 212 1.13 16.49 5.90
CA MET A 212 0.32 16.58 7.11
C MET A 212 -0.37 15.24 7.36
N LEU A 213 -0.17 14.67 8.55
CA LEU A 213 -0.76 13.41 8.97
C LEU A 213 -1.81 13.63 10.05
N PHE A 214 -2.96 13.01 9.85
CA PHE A 214 -4.11 13.07 10.74
C PHE A 214 -4.46 11.66 11.21
N THR A 215 -4.95 11.57 12.45
CA THR A 215 -5.46 10.32 13.03
C THR A 215 -6.95 10.39 13.31
N LEU A 216 -7.65 9.25 13.18
CA LEU A 216 -9.00 9.07 13.72
C LEU A 216 -9.04 8.93 15.24
N GLY A 217 -7.90 8.73 15.89
CA GLY A 217 -7.76 8.51 17.35
C GLY A 217 -8.26 7.14 17.83
N GLN A 218 -8.93 6.38 16.97
CA GLN A 218 -9.46 5.05 17.22
C GLN A 218 -9.41 4.21 15.93
N PRO A 219 -9.27 2.88 16.03
CA PRO A 219 -9.28 2.00 14.87
C PRO A 219 -10.52 2.21 13.99
N MET A 220 -10.29 2.32 12.68
CA MET A 220 -11.38 2.47 11.72
C MET A 220 -12.23 1.20 11.68
N GLN A 221 -13.55 1.37 11.72
CA GLN A 221 -14.49 0.26 11.57
C GLN A 221 -14.74 -0.04 10.09
N PRO A 222 -14.82 -1.31 9.66
CA PRO A 222 -15.03 -1.67 8.25
C PRO A 222 -16.26 -1.00 7.60
N GLN A 223 -17.34 -0.80 8.35
CA GLN A 223 -18.58 -0.18 7.86
C GLN A 223 -18.41 1.30 7.50
N GLN A 224 -17.36 1.96 8.00
CA GLN A 224 -17.06 3.37 7.71
C GLN A 224 -16.40 3.57 6.34
N LEU A 225 -15.95 2.49 5.67
CA LEU A 225 -15.11 2.58 4.48
C LEU A 225 -15.76 3.39 3.34
N ALA A 226 -17.07 3.22 3.11
CA ALA A 226 -17.79 3.96 2.08
C ALA A 226 -17.85 5.47 2.38
N ALA A 227 -18.12 5.84 3.64
CA ALA A 227 -18.14 7.23 4.09
C ALA A 227 -16.73 7.85 4.02
N VAL A 228 -15.70 7.11 4.41
CA VAL A 228 -14.29 7.53 4.32
C VAL A 228 -13.90 7.80 2.86
N ARG A 229 -14.24 6.92 1.92
CA ARG A 229 -13.95 7.13 0.49
C ARG A 229 -14.54 8.44 -0.02
N LEU A 230 -15.80 8.70 0.33
CA LEU A 230 -16.47 9.94 -0.10
C LEU A 230 -15.93 11.18 0.61
N ALA A 231 -15.59 11.07 1.90
CA ALA A 231 -14.91 12.12 2.66
C ALA A 231 -13.57 12.50 2.02
N MET A 232 -12.76 11.51 1.65
CA MET A 232 -11.50 11.74 0.96
C MET A 232 -11.71 12.38 -0.41
N ALA A 233 -12.66 11.87 -1.21
CA ALA A 233 -12.95 12.44 -2.53
C ALA A 233 -13.39 13.92 -2.46
N LEU A 234 -14.20 14.29 -1.47
CA LEU A 234 -14.60 15.67 -1.21
C LEU A 234 -13.44 16.55 -0.75
N TYR A 235 -12.62 16.03 0.17
CA TYR A 235 -11.57 16.82 0.77
C TYR A 235 -10.40 17.06 -0.20
N GLY A 236 -9.75 16.00 -0.69
CA GLY A 236 -8.54 16.12 -1.50
C GLY A 236 -8.23 14.95 -2.43
N GLY A 237 -9.11 13.96 -2.53
CA GLY A 237 -8.90 12.70 -3.26
C GLY A 237 -9.44 12.71 -4.70
N SER A 238 -9.96 13.85 -5.17
CA SER A 238 -10.50 14.01 -6.52
C SER A 238 -10.11 15.35 -7.13
N VAL A 239 -10.22 15.49 -8.45
CA VAL A 239 -9.97 16.76 -9.17
C VAL A 239 -11.06 17.81 -8.93
N THR A 240 -12.19 17.41 -8.38
CA THR A 240 -13.30 18.28 -7.96
C THR A 240 -13.29 18.53 -6.45
N SER A 241 -12.24 18.09 -5.74
CA SER A 241 -12.13 18.21 -4.29
C SER A 241 -11.82 19.65 -3.85
N ARG A 242 -12.10 19.97 -2.59
CA ARG A 242 -11.84 21.31 -2.04
C ARG A 242 -10.35 21.66 -2.02
N LEU A 243 -9.46 20.73 -1.68
CA LEU A 243 -8.02 20.99 -1.75
C LEU A 243 -7.57 21.28 -3.19
N PHE A 244 -8.13 20.59 -4.18
CA PHE A 244 -7.80 20.85 -5.58
C PHE A 244 -8.33 22.21 -6.05
N LEU A 245 -9.64 22.45 -5.88
CA LEU A 245 -10.30 23.65 -6.40
C LEU A 245 -9.92 24.92 -5.63
N ASN A 246 -9.86 24.86 -4.30
CA ASN A 246 -9.66 26.05 -3.48
C ASN A 246 -8.18 26.33 -3.24
N VAL A 247 -7.41 25.35 -2.74
CA VAL A 247 -6.02 25.59 -2.34
C VAL A 247 -5.08 25.67 -3.55
N ARG A 248 -5.26 24.78 -4.53
CA ARG A 248 -4.45 24.76 -5.75
C ARG A 248 -4.96 25.71 -6.83
N GLU A 249 -6.21 25.59 -7.27
CA GLU A 249 -6.69 26.31 -8.45
C GLU A 249 -7.11 27.76 -8.15
N ARG A 250 -7.79 28.03 -7.03
CA ARG A 250 -8.24 29.39 -6.68
C ARG A 250 -7.16 30.21 -5.98
N ASP A 251 -6.53 29.63 -4.96
CA ASP A 251 -5.59 30.36 -4.08
C ASP A 251 -4.13 30.27 -4.57
N HIS A 252 -3.84 29.36 -5.51
CA HIS A 252 -2.51 29.15 -6.09
C HIS A 252 -1.39 28.88 -5.07
N LEU A 253 -1.73 28.33 -3.90
CA LEU A 253 -0.77 28.07 -2.81
C LEU A 253 0.03 26.77 -3.02
N CYS A 254 -0.55 25.84 -3.78
CA CYS A 254 0.00 24.51 -3.97
C CYS A 254 0.08 24.17 -5.47
N TYR A 255 1.19 23.59 -5.90
CA TYR A 255 1.33 22.99 -7.22
C TYR A 255 0.57 21.66 -7.33
N TYR A 256 0.57 20.90 -6.23
CA TYR A 256 -0.29 19.76 -6.02
C TYR A 256 -0.71 19.76 -4.55
N CYS A 257 -1.93 19.31 -4.26
CA CYS A 257 -2.44 19.15 -2.91
C CYS A 257 -3.49 18.03 -2.95
N SER A 258 -3.23 16.93 -2.27
CA SER A 258 -4.09 15.76 -2.32
C SER A 258 -4.12 15.02 -0.99
N SER A 259 -5.29 14.49 -0.62
CA SER A 259 -5.48 13.64 0.55
C SER A 259 -5.51 12.15 0.17
N SER A 260 -4.94 11.31 1.02
CA SER A 260 -5.02 9.85 0.94
C SER A 260 -5.32 9.28 2.32
N PHE A 261 -5.90 8.08 2.40
CA PHE A 261 -6.30 7.47 3.66
C PHE A 261 -5.85 6.02 3.73
N GLN A 262 -5.22 5.63 4.85
CA GLN A 262 -4.83 4.26 5.12
C GLN A 262 -5.81 3.62 6.11
N SER A 263 -6.58 2.65 5.60
CA SER A 263 -7.70 2.07 6.36
C SER A 263 -7.29 1.16 7.53
N PHE A 264 -6.11 0.54 7.45
CA PHE A 264 -5.60 -0.35 8.50
C PHE A 264 -4.98 0.40 9.68
N THR A 265 -4.62 1.68 9.50
CA THR A 265 -4.04 2.54 10.55
C THR A 265 -4.96 3.72 10.91
N GLY A 266 -6.11 3.85 10.25
CA GLY A 266 -7.04 4.94 10.48
C GLY A 266 -6.43 6.34 10.30
N SER A 267 -5.47 6.48 9.39
CA SER A 267 -4.71 7.72 9.20
C SER A 267 -4.95 8.34 7.83
N MET A 268 -4.99 9.68 7.79
CA MET A 268 -5.07 10.47 6.56
C MET A 268 -3.75 11.21 6.36
N ALA A 269 -3.24 11.21 5.14
CA ALA A 269 -2.09 12.03 4.73
C ALA A 269 -2.54 13.08 3.70
N VAL A 270 -2.22 14.35 3.95
CA VAL A 270 -2.30 15.43 2.95
C VAL A 270 -0.90 15.76 2.50
N ASN A 271 -0.62 15.57 1.22
CA ASN A 271 0.67 15.88 0.62
C ASN A 271 0.53 17.07 -0.32
N SER A 272 1.40 18.06 -0.17
CA SER A 272 1.45 19.22 -1.04
C SER A 272 2.86 19.67 -1.39
N GLY A 273 2.97 20.32 -2.53
CA GLY A 273 4.16 21.05 -2.96
C GLY A 273 3.84 22.53 -3.03
N VAL A 274 4.61 23.34 -2.31
CA VAL A 274 4.29 24.76 -2.04
C VAL A 274 5.49 25.66 -2.30
N GLU A 275 5.23 26.94 -2.50
CA GLU A 275 6.30 27.95 -2.42
C GLU A 275 6.80 28.05 -0.99
N HIS A 276 8.12 28.23 -0.82
CA HIS A 276 8.75 28.29 0.50
C HIS A 276 8.10 29.33 1.42
N ALA A 277 7.85 30.54 0.89
CA ALA A 277 7.24 31.63 1.63
C ALA A 277 5.76 31.42 1.95
N ASP A 278 5.09 30.52 1.24
CA ASP A 278 3.65 30.26 1.38
C ASP A 278 3.35 29.02 2.22
N ALA A 279 4.35 28.29 2.71
CA ALA A 279 4.16 27.04 3.45
C ALA A 279 3.18 27.17 4.63
N ALA A 280 3.34 28.21 5.46
CA ALA A 280 2.44 28.47 6.58
C ALA A 280 1.01 28.84 6.12
N ARG A 281 0.89 29.60 5.02
CA ARG A 281 -0.42 29.97 4.43
C ARG A 281 -1.12 28.75 3.84
N ALA A 282 -0.36 27.86 3.19
CA ALA A 282 -0.86 26.61 2.62
C ALA A 282 -1.37 25.67 3.71
N GLU A 283 -0.62 25.49 4.82
CA GLU A 283 -1.07 24.70 5.97
C GLU A 283 -2.40 25.24 6.52
N GLN A 284 -2.49 26.56 6.73
CA GLN A 284 -3.73 27.19 7.21
C GLN A 284 -4.90 26.99 6.24
N ALA A 285 -4.67 27.12 4.93
CA ALA A 285 -5.69 26.89 3.92
C ALA A 285 -6.17 25.43 3.92
N ILE A 286 -5.26 24.45 4.03
CA ILE A 286 -5.58 23.02 4.09
C ILE A 286 -6.44 22.70 5.32
N LEU A 287 -6.09 23.25 6.49
CA LEU A 287 -6.85 23.08 7.73
C LEU A 287 -8.21 23.79 7.68
N LYS A 288 -8.27 24.98 7.06
CA LYS A 288 -9.52 25.71 6.85
C LYS A 288 -10.49 24.89 6.01
N GLU A 289 -10.06 24.31 4.89
CA GLU A 289 -10.97 23.52 4.04
C GLU A 289 -11.49 22.27 4.75
N LEU A 290 -10.70 21.66 5.64
CA LEU A 290 -11.17 20.56 6.50
C LEU A 290 -12.22 21.06 7.51
N ALA A 291 -11.94 22.17 8.20
CA ALA A 291 -12.88 22.78 9.14
C ALA A 291 -14.20 23.17 8.46
N ASP A 292 -14.13 23.74 7.25
CA ASP A 292 -15.29 24.14 6.47
C ASP A 292 -16.14 22.94 6.04
N LEU A 293 -15.57 21.75 5.81
CA LEU A 293 -16.36 20.53 5.60
C LEU A 293 -16.99 20.01 6.90
N CYS A 294 -16.32 20.21 8.04
CA CYS A 294 -16.81 19.81 9.36
C CYS A 294 -18.01 20.63 9.85
N THR A 295 -18.08 21.93 9.52
CA THR A 295 -19.12 22.85 10.03
C THR A 295 -19.90 23.60 8.96
N GLY A 296 -19.34 23.75 7.76
CA GLY A 296 -19.94 24.51 6.67
C GLY A 296 -20.90 23.69 5.80
N PRO A 297 -21.51 24.36 4.80
CA PRO A 297 -22.39 23.69 3.85
C PRO A 297 -21.59 22.73 2.97
N ILE A 298 -22.21 21.58 2.66
CA ILE A 298 -21.80 20.70 1.57
C ILE A 298 -22.91 20.78 0.52
N THR A 299 -22.65 21.32 -0.66
CA THR A 299 -23.65 21.43 -1.74
C THR A 299 -24.04 20.05 -2.27
N ASP A 300 -25.23 19.91 -2.85
CA ASP A 300 -25.64 18.64 -3.48
C ASP A 300 -24.77 18.33 -4.70
N GLU A 301 -24.38 19.36 -5.44
CA GLU A 301 -23.52 19.23 -6.62
C GLU A 301 -22.14 18.68 -6.25
N GLU A 302 -21.41 19.30 -5.31
CA GLU A 302 -20.05 18.87 -4.94
C GLU A 302 -20.04 17.43 -4.39
N PHE A 303 -21.07 17.08 -3.61
CA PHE A 303 -21.23 15.76 -3.02
C PHE A 303 -21.51 14.69 -4.07
N GLU A 304 -22.45 14.95 -4.97
CA GLU A 304 -22.84 13.99 -6.00
C GLU A 304 -21.81 13.90 -7.13
N ASP A 305 -21.05 14.95 -7.43
CA ASP A 305 -19.89 14.89 -8.32
C ASP A 305 -18.83 13.92 -7.79
N CYS A 306 -18.45 14.07 -6.52
CA CYS A 306 -17.49 13.16 -5.88
C CYS A 306 -18.01 11.72 -5.85
N ARG A 307 -19.31 11.52 -5.55
CA ARG A 307 -19.94 10.19 -5.56
C ARG A 307 -19.89 9.57 -6.96
N ARG A 308 -20.27 10.31 -8.00
CA ARG A 308 -20.22 9.84 -9.40
C ARG A 308 -18.81 9.48 -9.82
N GLY A 309 -17.82 10.31 -9.49
CA GLY A 309 -16.42 10.05 -9.80
C GLY A 309 -15.93 8.73 -9.19
N LEU A 310 -16.21 8.53 -7.89
CA LEU A 310 -15.87 7.28 -7.20
C LEU A 310 -16.59 6.06 -7.81
N LEU A 311 -17.91 6.15 -8.05
CA LEU A 311 -18.68 5.07 -8.66
C LEU A 311 -18.15 4.72 -10.06
N SER A 312 -17.77 5.72 -10.86
CA SER A 312 -17.18 5.50 -12.17
C SER A 312 -15.84 4.78 -12.07
N GLY A 313 -14.97 5.17 -11.12
CA GLY A 313 -13.70 4.48 -10.88
C GLY A 313 -13.91 3.03 -10.43
N MET A 314 -14.93 2.78 -9.60
CA MET A 314 -15.29 1.44 -9.12
C MET A 314 -15.90 0.53 -10.19
N ASN A 315 -16.40 1.08 -11.31
CA ASN A 315 -16.89 0.25 -12.41
C ASN A 315 -15.74 -0.45 -13.15
N GLY A 316 -14.58 0.20 -13.26
CA GLY A 316 -13.41 -0.37 -13.95
C GLY A 316 -12.70 -1.50 -13.21
N VAL A 317 -13.05 -1.76 -11.95
CA VAL A 317 -12.45 -2.84 -11.13
C VAL A 317 -12.67 -4.20 -11.77
N GLU A 318 -13.84 -4.41 -12.38
CA GLU A 318 -14.25 -5.70 -12.94
C GLU A 318 -13.79 -5.88 -14.41
N ASP A 319 -13.18 -4.86 -15.02
CA ASP A 319 -12.72 -4.88 -16.41
C ASP A 319 -11.38 -5.63 -16.61
N SER A 320 -10.68 -5.96 -15.52
CA SER A 320 -9.39 -6.66 -15.58
C SER A 320 -9.21 -7.66 -14.43
N LEU A 321 -8.42 -8.71 -14.66
CA LEU A 321 -8.08 -9.69 -13.63
C LEU A 321 -7.34 -9.02 -12.45
N GLY A 322 -6.38 -8.14 -12.74
CA GLY A 322 -5.64 -7.42 -11.69
C GLY A 322 -6.52 -6.49 -10.85
N GLY A 323 -7.58 -5.91 -11.42
CA GLY A 323 -8.57 -5.13 -10.69
C GLY A 323 -9.38 -5.98 -9.70
N ILE A 324 -9.88 -7.14 -10.17
CA ILE A 324 -10.62 -8.10 -9.34
C ILE A 324 -9.72 -8.69 -8.25
N GLU A 325 -8.49 -9.09 -8.59
CA GLU A 325 -7.48 -9.58 -7.66
C GLU A 325 -7.21 -8.55 -6.56
N SER A 326 -6.87 -7.32 -6.94
CA SER A 326 -6.59 -6.23 -5.99
C SER A 326 -7.77 -5.95 -5.06
N TRP A 327 -8.99 -6.02 -5.58
CA TRP A 327 -10.20 -5.82 -4.79
C TRP A 327 -10.38 -6.91 -3.73
N TYR A 328 -10.43 -8.17 -4.15
CA TYR A 328 -10.67 -9.28 -3.23
C TYR A 328 -9.50 -9.54 -2.29
N TYR A 329 -8.26 -9.27 -2.72
CA TYR A 329 -7.10 -9.30 -1.86
C TYR A 329 -7.27 -8.37 -0.64
N ILE A 330 -7.65 -7.11 -0.87
CA ILE A 330 -7.86 -6.14 0.22
C ILE A 330 -9.06 -6.54 1.10
N GLU A 331 -10.13 -7.07 0.52
CA GLU A 331 -11.31 -7.51 1.28
C GLU A 331 -11.04 -8.73 2.15
N VAL A 332 -10.31 -9.73 1.63
CA VAL A 332 -9.86 -10.91 2.40
C VAL A 332 -8.98 -10.49 3.56
N LEU A 333 -8.01 -9.59 3.33
CA LEU A 333 -7.15 -9.09 4.40
C LEU A 333 -7.94 -8.31 5.45
N ARG A 334 -8.90 -7.48 5.03
CA ARG A 334 -9.76 -6.73 5.97
C ARG A 334 -10.63 -7.67 6.79
N ALA A 335 -11.18 -8.72 6.19
CA ALA A 335 -11.97 -9.75 6.86
C ALA A 335 -11.12 -10.60 7.81
N GLY A 336 -9.90 -10.96 7.42
CA GLY A 336 -8.97 -11.72 8.25
C GLY A 336 -8.48 -10.91 9.46
N ALA A 337 -8.12 -9.64 9.26
CA ALA A 337 -7.69 -8.73 10.32
C ALA A 337 -8.83 -8.25 11.21
N ASN A 338 -10.08 -8.28 10.73
CA ASN A 338 -11.26 -7.93 11.50
C ASN A 338 -12.25 -9.09 11.35
N SER A 339 -12.10 -10.17 12.12
CA SER A 339 -12.73 -11.50 11.93
C SER A 339 -14.27 -11.54 11.83
N ALA A 340 -14.95 -10.38 11.84
CA ALA A 340 -16.39 -10.19 11.66
C ALA A 340 -16.77 -9.37 10.41
N ALA A 341 -15.82 -8.86 9.62
CA ALA A 341 -16.12 -8.07 8.43
C ALA A 341 -16.43 -8.99 7.23
N PRO A 342 -17.60 -8.85 6.57
CA PRO A 342 -17.88 -9.63 5.38
C PRO A 342 -17.02 -9.16 4.20
N ILE A 343 -16.53 -10.10 3.40
CA ILE A 343 -15.89 -9.79 2.11
C ILE A 343 -16.95 -9.16 1.20
N GLN A 344 -16.72 -7.92 0.76
CA GLN A 344 -17.65 -7.20 -0.10
C GLN A 344 -17.31 -7.37 -1.57
N SER A 345 -18.31 -7.62 -2.41
CA SER A 345 -18.16 -7.51 -3.86
C SER A 345 -18.04 -6.03 -4.29
N PRO A 346 -17.47 -5.75 -5.48
CA PRO A 346 -17.48 -4.40 -6.05
C PRO A 346 -18.89 -3.79 -6.09
N GLU A 347 -19.90 -4.59 -6.45
CA GLU A 347 -21.30 -4.16 -6.47
C GLU A 347 -21.82 -3.77 -5.08
N GLN A 348 -21.55 -4.59 -4.06
CA GLN A 348 -21.96 -4.29 -2.68
C GLN A 348 -21.33 -2.99 -2.19
N ALA A 349 -20.06 -2.77 -2.48
CA ALA A 349 -19.38 -1.53 -2.11
C ALA A 349 -19.90 -0.31 -2.90
N ARG A 350 -20.27 -0.46 -4.19
CA ARG A 350 -20.94 0.60 -4.95
C ARG A 350 -22.29 0.95 -4.34
N ASN A 351 -23.06 -0.05 -3.91
CA ASN A 351 -24.34 0.16 -3.25
C ASN A 351 -24.19 0.84 -1.88
N ALA A 352 -23.20 0.42 -1.08
CA ALA A 352 -22.84 1.09 0.16
C ALA A 352 -22.46 2.56 -0.09
N LEU A 353 -21.64 2.82 -1.11
CA LEU A 353 -21.24 4.18 -1.50
C LEU A 353 -22.44 5.03 -1.95
N ARG A 354 -23.45 4.47 -2.61
CA ARG A 354 -24.70 5.19 -2.98
C ARG A 354 -25.54 5.59 -1.77
N ALA A 355 -25.50 4.80 -0.70
CA ALA A 355 -26.28 5.06 0.51
C ALA A 355 -25.65 6.12 1.44
N VAL A 356 -24.36 6.45 1.24
CA VAL A 356 -23.66 7.42 2.10
C VAL A 356 -24.34 8.78 2.08
N THR A 357 -24.52 9.33 3.27
CA THR A 357 -25.09 10.65 3.55
C THR A 357 -24.00 11.69 3.85
N LYS A 358 -24.36 12.98 3.73
CA LYS A 358 -23.45 14.09 4.08
C LYS A 358 -23.07 14.09 5.55
N ASP A 359 -23.96 13.66 6.43
CA ASP A 359 -23.70 13.62 7.87
C ASP A 359 -22.69 12.53 8.23
N GLU A 360 -22.78 11.34 7.63
CA GLU A 360 -21.76 10.30 7.81
C GLU A 360 -20.38 10.76 7.33
N VAL A 361 -20.31 11.46 6.19
CA VAL A 361 -19.05 12.07 5.73
C VAL A 361 -18.52 13.09 6.74
N ARG A 362 -19.38 13.96 7.24
CA ARG A 362 -19.02 14.98 8.22
C ARG A 362 -18.54 14.37 9.53
N ASP A 363 -19.16 13.29 9.98
CA ASP A 363 -18.77 12.57 11.18
C ASP A 363 -17.38 11.93 11.07
N ILE A 364 -17.00 11.44 9.89
CA ILE A 364 -15.63 10.98 9.62
C ILE A 364 -14.65 12.16 9.68
N LEU A 365 -14.95 13.26 8.97
CA LEU A 365 -14.05 14.42 8.91
C LEU A 365 -13.82 15.05 10.29
N ARG A 366 -14.84 15.11 11.15
CA ARG A 366 -14.73 15.63 12.52
C ARG A 366 -13.86 14.78 13.45
N ARG A 367 -13.68 13.50 13.15
CA ARG A 367 -12.81 12.60 13.93
C ARG A 367 -11.34 12.73 13.53
N LEU A 368 -11.06 13.27 12.35
CA LEU A 368 -9.68 13.46 11.89
C LEU A 368 -9.05 14.63 12.65
N THR A 369 -7.97 14.32 13.37
CA THR A 369 -7.21 15.29 14.15
C THR A 369 -5.78 15.36 13.62
N LEU A 370 -5.29 16.58 13.38
CA LEU A 370 -3.90 16.78 12.95
C LEU A 370 -2.96 16.25 14.03
N SER A 371 -1.98 15.44 13.63
CA SER A 371 -0.99 14.87 14.55
C SER A 371 0.43 15.30 14.19
N VAL A 372 0.78 15.32 12.89
CA VAL A 372 2.10 15.76 12.42
C VAL A 372 1.92 16.70 11.24
N SER A 373 2.61 17.84 11.27
CA SER A 373 2.85 18.71 10.12
C SER A 373 4.35 18.75 9.87
N TYR A 374 4.77 18.23 8.72
CA TYR A 374 6.16 18.04 8.37
C TYR A 374 6.50 18.85 7.12
N LEU A 375 7.47 19.76 7.24
CA LEU A 375 7.87 20.68 6.19
C LEU A 375 9.32 20.43 5.79
N LEU A 376 9.55 20.14 4.51
CA LEU A 376 10.85 20.30 3.87
C LEU A 376 10.88 21.64 3.16
N THR A 377 11.81 22.51 3.53
CA THR A 377 11.96 23.83 2.92
C THR A 377 13.44 24.18 2.75
N LYS A 378 13.75 25.34 2.18
CA LYS A 378 15.11 25.87 2.15
C LYS A 378 15.39 26.60 3.45
N GLU A 379 16.67 26.75 3.79
CA GLU A 379 17.08 27.54 4.94
C GLU A 379 16.62 28.99 4.78
N ASP A 380 15.88 29.49 5.78
CA ASP A 380 15.47 30.89 5.81
C ASP A 380 16.69 31.76 6.17
N ALA A 381 17.06 32.67 5.28
CA ALA A 381 18.13 33.65 5.51
C ALA A 381 17.88 34.58 6.72
N ALA A 382 16.67 34.55 7.30
CA ALA A 382 16.32 35.30 8.50
C ALA A 382 16.82 34.67 9.81
N HIS A 383 17.10 33.36 9.84
CA HIS A 383 17.62 32.67 11.04
C HIS A 383 19.14 32.43 11.03
N ALA A 384 19.83 32.74 9.94
CA ALA A 384 21.29 32.67 9.86
C ALA A 384 22.01 33.94 10.37
N ALA A 385 21.26 34.91 10.90
CA ALA A 385 21.76 36.22 11.32
C ALA A 385 21.56 36.54 12.82
N GLU A 386 21.24 35.55 13.65
CA GLU A 386 21.44 35.57 15.10
C GLU A 386 22.60 34.64 15.48
#